data_AF-A0A9W7IUI9-F1
#
_entry.id   AF-A0A9W7IUI9-F1
#
_cell.length_a   1.000
_cell.length_b   1.000
_cell.length_c   1.000
_cell.angle_alpha   90.00
_cell.angle_beta   90.00
_cell.angle_gamma   90.00
#
_symmetry.space_group_name_H-M   'P 1'
#
loop_
_entity.id
_entity.type
_entity.pdbx_description
1 polymer ?
#
loop_
_entity_poly.entity_id
_entity_poly.type
_entity_poly.pdbx_seq_one_letter_code
_entity_poly.pdbx_strand_id
1 'polypeptide(L)'
;MKYLSSFVVIVLVLVLNSAVFCHGGNTSVYVRKVEKTVDMPLDNDVFRVPLGYNAPQQVHITQGDRDGKAVIVSWVTQDKPGSSAVLYWSENSKLKKKAEGKFNTYRFYNYTSGYIHHCTIRNLEVNFTSLYIHSLSFTVLPYACMIYGVCMLC
;
A
#
# COMPACT_ATOMS: atom_id res chain seq x y z
N MET A 1 -56.17 -0.30 -25.51
CA MET A 1 -56.07 -0.67 -24.07
C MET A 1 -55.53 -2.09 -23.82
N LYS A 2 -55.80 -3.11 -24.65
CA LYS A 2 -55.32 -4.49 -24.41
C LYS A 2 -53.78 -4.67 -24.47
N TYR A 3 -53.11 -3.98 -25.39
CA TYR A 3 -51.64 -4.07 -25.55
C TYR A 3 -50.85 -3.40 -24.42
N LEU A 4 -51.37 -2.32 -23.83
CA LEU A 4 -50.74 -1.62 -22.71
C LEU A 4 -50.75 -2.46 -21.43
N SER A 5 -51.85 -3.18 -21.18
CA SER A 5 -51.97 -4.13 -20.07
C SER A 5 -50.98 -5.30 -20.22
N SER A 6 -50.86 -5.85 -21.44
CA SER A 6 -49.90 -6.93 -21.73
C SER A 6 -48.44 -6.50 -21.52
N PHE A 7 -48.08 -5.28 -21.95
CA PHE A 7 -46.73 -4.74 -21.76
C PHE A 7 -46.38 -4.56 -20.27
N VAL A 8 -47.31 -4.06 -19.47
CA VAL A 8 -47.13 -3.91 -18.01
C VAL A 8 -46.91 -5.27 -17.34
N VAL A 9 -47.65 -6.29 -17.76
CA VAL A 9 -47.48 -7.66 -17.23
C VAL A 9 -46.10 -8.23 -17.58
N ILE A 10 -45.62 -8.02 -18.80
CA ILE A 10 -44.29 -8.48 -19.23
C ILE A 10 -43.18 -7.80 -18.43
N VAL A 11 -43.27 -6.48 -18.23
CA VAL A 11 -42.29 -5.72 -17.43
C VAL A 11 -42.30 -6.19 -15.97
N LEU A 12 -43.48 -6.44 -15.40
CA LEU A 12 -43.60 -6.94 -14.03
C LEU A 12 -42.96 -8.33 -13.88
N VAL A 13 -43.19 -9.23 -14.84
CA VAL A 13 -42.58 -10.57 -14.85
C VAL A 13 -41.06 -10.49 -14.95
N LEU A 14 -40.52 -9.58 -15.78
CA LEU A 14 -39.08 -9.37 -15.89
C LEU A 14 -38.46 -8.83 -14.60
N VAL A 15 -39.11 -7.87 -13.95
CA VAL A 15 -38.67 -7.32 -12.65
C VAL A 15 -38.71 -8.38 -11.56
N LEU A 16 -39.78 -9.18 -11.49
CA LEU A 16 -39.89 -10.26 -10.49
C LEU A 16 -38.86 -11.38 -10.70
N ASN A 17 -38.51 -11.71 -11.96
CA ASN A 17 -37.43 -12.67 -12.24
C ASN A 17 -36.06 -12.12 -11.82
N SER A 18 -35.81 -10.81 -11.94
CA SER A 18 -34.53 -10.22 -11.52
C SER A 18 -34.27 -10.32 -10.01
N ALA A 19 -35.34 -10.34 -9.19
CA ALA A 19 -35.22 -10.50 -7.74
C ALA A 19 -34.79 -11.92 -7.31
N VAL A 20 -34.88 -12.92 -8.20
CA VAL A 20 -34.54 -14.33 -7.92
C VAL A 20 -33.06 -14.63 -8.17
N PHE A 21 -32.32 -13.77 -8.88
CA PHE A 21 -30.91 -14.02 -9.25
C PHE A 21 -29.88 -13.51 -8.23
N CYS A 22 -30.30 -12.95 -7.10
CA CYS A 22 -29.39 -12.54 -6.04
C CYS A 22 -29.03 -13.75 -5.15
N HIS A 23 -27.85 -14.34 -5.34
CA HIS A 23 -27.26 -15.32 -4.38
C HIS A 23 -26.73 -14.60 -3.13
N GLY A 24 -27.57 -13.81 -2.46
CA GLY A 24 -27.24 -13.08 -1.24
C GLY A 24 -27.61 -13.90 0.00
N GLY A 25 -26.71 -14.77 0.48
CA GLY A 25 -26.98 -15.52 1.71
C GLY A 25 -26.03 -16.68 2.02
N ASN A 26 -25.23 -17.13 1.06
CA ASN A 26 -24.24 -18.18 1.32
C ASN A 26 -22.95 -17.58 1.88
N THR A 27 -22.90 -17.39 3.19
CA THR A 27 -21.64 -17.23 3.93
C THR A 27 -21.00 -18.60 4.13
N SER A 28 -19.67 -18.68 4.08
CA SER A 28 -18.97 -19.94 4.37
C SER A 28 -19.34 -20.44 5.78
N VAL A 29 -19.54 -21.75 5.94
CA VAL A 29 -19.75 -22.41 7.24
C VAL A 29 -18.53 -22.25 8.18
N TYR A 30 -17.42 -21.76 7.66
CA TYR A 30 -16.21 -21.50 8.42
C TYR A 30 -16.44 -20.46 9.51
N VAL A 31 -16.51 -20.94 10.75
CA VAL A 31 -16.42 -20.12 11.97
C VAL A 31 -15.00 -20.27 12.50
N ARG A 32 -14.25 -19.17 12.56
CA ARG A 32 -12.90 -19.18 13.16
C ARG A 32 -13.03 -19.63 14.61
N LYS A 33 -12.33 -20.70 14.99
CA LYS A 33 -12.27 -21.13 16.40
C LYS A 33 -11.68 -19.97 17.22
N VAL A 34 -12.26 -19.70 18.38
CA VAL A 34 -11.69 -18.75 19.35
C VAL A 34 -10.46 -19.39 19.96
N GLU A 35 -9.35 -19.33 19.25
CA GLU A 35 -8.03 -19.62 19.80
C GLU A 35 -7.55 -18.36 20.53
N LYS A 36 -6.89 -18.54 21.68
CA LYS A 36 -6.24 -17.42 22.37
C LYS A 36 -5.20 -16.85 21.41
N THR A 37 -5.41 -15.62 20.95
CA THR A 37 -4.42 -14.91 20.14
C THR A 37 -3.25 -14.56 21.06
N VAL A 38 -2.20 -15.37 20.99
CA VAL A 38 -0.93 -15.07 21.66
C VAL A 38 -0.17 -14.11 20.76
N ASP A 39 0.17 -12.94 21.29
CA ASP A 39 0.99 -11.98 20.56
C ASP A 39 2.37 -12.58 20.29
N MET A 40 2.88 -12.27 19.10
CA MET A 40 4.21 -12.67 18.72
C MET A 40 5.24 -11.96 19.61
N PRO A 41 6.21 -12.68 20.19
CA PRO A 41 7.16 -12.08 21.11
C PRO A 41 8.12 -11.13 20.37
N LEU A 42 8.61 -10.09 21.05
CA LEU A 42 9.40 -9.01 20.45
C LEU A 42 10.78 -9.45 19.93
N ASP A 43 11.28 -10.58 20.39
CA ASP A 43 12.54 -11.20 19.98
C ASP A 43 12.39 -12.07 18.72
N ASN A 44 11.18 -12.19 18.17
CA ASN A 44 10.97 -12.95 16.95
C ASN A 44 11.70 -12.33 15.74
N ASP A 45 12.11 -13.16 14.79
CA ASP A 45 12.93 -12.79 13.64
C ASP A 45 12.29 -11.72 12.74
N VAL A 46 10.96 -11.71 12.63
CA VAL A 46 10.19 -10.71 11.87
C VAL A 46 10.26 -9.29 12.47
N PHE A 47 10.58 -9.16 13.76
CA PHE A 47 10.75 -7.86 14.43
C PHE A 47 12.22 -7.41 14.49
N ARG A 48 13.13 -8.17 13.86
CA ARG A 48 14.55 -7.84 13.85
C ARG A 48 14.79 -6.47 13.21
N VAL A 49 15.47 -5.61 13.96
CA VAL A 49 15.84 -4.26 13.49
C VAL A 49 16.84 -4.36 12.33
N PRO A 50 16.68 -3.56 11.25
CA PRO A 50 17.64 -3.51 10.16
C PRO A 50 19.05 -3.14 10.62
N LEU A 51 20.05 -3.78 10.02
CA LEU A 51 21.46 -3.50 10.31
C LEU A 51 21.87 -2.14 9.73
N GLY A 52 22.71 -1.42 10.47
CA GLY A 52 23.26 -0.13 10.05
C GLY A 52 22.78 1.03 10.92
N TYR A 53 23.63 2.04 11.06
CA TYR A 53 23.31 3.24 11.84
C TYR A 53 22.12 3.99 11.23
N ASN A 54 21.11 4.26 12.05
CA ASN A 54 19.88 4.96 11.65
C ASN A 54 19.21 4.35 10.39
N ALA A 55 19.34 3.03 10.20
CA ALA A 55 18.79 2.35 9.05
C ALA A 55 17.25 2.52 8.97
N PRO A 56 16.69 2.78 7.77
CA PRO A 56 15.24 2.86 7.60
C PRO A 56 14.56 1.56 8.00
N GLN A 57 13.50 1.66 8.79
CA GLN A 57 12.65 0.53 9.16
C GLN A 57 11.18 0.84 8.90
N GLN A 58 10.33 -0.18 9.01
CA GLN A 58 8.88 -0.07 8.77
C GLN A 58 8.56 0.54 7.39
N VAL A 59 9.35 0.16 6.38
CA VAL A 59 9.20 0.67 5.02
C VAL A 59 7.91 0.12 4.42
N HIS A 60 7.06 1.02 3.92
CA HIS A 60 5.83 0.66 3.23
C HIS A 60 5.57 1.63 2.09
N ILE A 61 4.85 1.14 1.09
CA ILE A 61 4.56 1.88 -0.14
C ILE A 61 3.05 1.82 -0.35
N THR A 62 2.44 2.94 -0.74
CA THR A 62 1.03 3.01 -1.15
C THR A 62 0.89 3.74 -2.49
N GLN A 63 -0.23 3.55 -3.17
CA GLN A 63 -0.62 4.39 -4.30
C GLN A 63 -0.68 5.86 -3.87
N GLY A 64 -0.18 6.77 -4.69
CA GLY A 64 0.00 8.20 -4.38
C GLY A 64 -0.88 9.17 -5.16
N ASP A 65 -1.63 8.67 -6.15
CA ASP A 65 -2.55 9.44 -6.97
C ASP A 65 -3.74 8.57 -7.43
N ARG A 66 -4.74 9.20 -8.03
CA ARG A 66 -5.93 8.48 -8.52
C ARG A 66 -5.63 7.60 -9.74
N ASP A 67 -4.68 8.01 -10.57
CA ASP A 67 -4.42 7.41 -11.89
C ASP A 67 -3.34 6.32 -11.85
N GLY A 68 -2.78 6.03 -10.67
CA GLY A 68 -1.71 5.04 -10.50
C GLY A 68 -0.38 5.46 -11.10
N LYS A 69 -0.12 6.77 -11.27
CA LYS A 69 1.14 7.34 -11.77
C LYS A 69 2.01 7.91 -10.65
N ALA A 70 1.62 7.73 -9.40
CA ALA A 70 2.39 8.12 -8.24
C ALA A 70 2.38 7.03 -7.15
N VAL A 71 3.47 6.97 -6.39
CA VAL A 71 3.57 6.16 -5.16
C VAL A 71 4.02 7.01 -4.01
N ILE A 72 3.55 6.70 -2.82
CA ILE A 72 4.04 7.27 -1.56
C ILE A 72 4.93 6.21 -0.93
N VAL A 73 6.21 6.54 -0.75
CA VAL A 73 7.17 5.72 -0.02
C VAL A 73 7.29 6.29 1.38
N SER A 74 7.11 5.43 2.38
CA SER A 74 7.11 5.82 3.79
C SER A 74 8.03 4.91 4.59
N TRP A 75 8.76 5.48 5.54
CA TRP A 75 9.68 4.74 6.41
C TRP A 75 9.92 5.48 7.72
N VAL A 76 10.54 4.82 8.68
CA VAL A 76 10.90 5.38 9.98
C VAL A 76 12.41 5.30 10.19
N THR A 77 13.01 6.40 10.65
CA THR A 77 14.37 6.42 11.21
C THR A 77 14.29 6.65 12.72
N GLN A 78 15.08 5.95 13.52
CA GLN A 78 14.92 5.95 14.99
C GLN A 78 15.86 6.93 15.69
N ASP A 79 17.12 7.05 15.24
CA ASP A 79 18.14 7.79 15.99
C ASP A 79 18.12 9.29 15.65
N LYS A 80 17.96 9.63 14.37
CA LYS A 80 18.05 11.01 13.86
C LYS A 80 17.12 11.22 12.66
N PRO A 81 16.68 12.46 12.38
CA PRO A 81 15.80 12.75 11.25
C PRO A 81 16.33 12.20 9.93
N GLY A 82 17.61 12.36 9.63
CA GLY A 82 18.16 11.88 8.35
C GLY A 82 17.58 12.60 7.13
N SER A 83 17.71 11.97 5.96
CA SER A 83 17.22 12.48 4.68
C SER A 83 15.83 11.92 4.36
N SER A 84 14.89 12.78 3.97
CA SER A 84 13.59 12.38 3.40
C SER A 84 13.64 12.18 1.88
N ALA A 85 14.84 12.12 1.30
CA ALA A 85 15.00 11.95 -0.14
C ALA A 85 14.98 10.48 -0.55
N VAL A 86 14.29 10.21 -1.65
CA VAL A 86 14.22 8.91 -2.29
C VAL A 86 14.88 8.96 -3.66
N LEU A 87 15.89 8.12 -3.87
CA LEU A 87 16.47 7.88 -5.19
C LEU A 87 15.73 6.72 -5.87
N TYR A 88 15.35 6.90 -7.13
CA TYR A 88 14.60 5.92 -7.92
C TYR A 88 14.98 5.98 -9.40
N TRP A 89 14.85 4.85 -10.10
CA TRP A 89 15.06 4.74 -11.55
C TRP A 89 14.28 3.56 -12.13
N SER A 90 14.02 3.60 -13.43
CA SER A 90 13.48 2.44 -14.16
C SER A 90 14.60 1.47 -14.51
N GLU A 91 14.27 0.19 -14.65
CA GLU A 91 15.22 -0.90 -14.93
C GLU A 91 16.15 -0.60 -16.13
N ASN A 92 15.56 -0.10 -17.21
CA ASN A 92 16.28 0.18 -18.46
C ASN A 92 16.92 1.58 -18.50
N SER A 93 16.78 2.38 -17.44
CA SER A 93 17.34 3.73 -17.38
C SER A 93 18.59 3.78 -16.52
N LYS A 94 19.65 4.37 -17.07
CA LYS A 94 20.87 4.71 -16.32
C LYS A 94 20.71 5.99 -15.49
N LEU A 95 19.63 6.75 -15.72
CA LEU A 95 19.41 8.04 -15.09
C LEU A 95 18.63 7.88 -13.78
N LYS A 96 19.33 8.15 -12.67
CA LYS A 96 18.75 8.18 -11.33
C LYS A 96 17.97 9.48 -11.12
N LYS A 97 16.70 9.34 -10.78
CA LYS A 97 15.83 10.44 -10.36
C LYS A 97 15.82 10.53 -8.84
N LYS A 98 15.49 11.72 -8.32
CA LYS A 98 15.41 12.00 -6.89
C LYS A 98 14.07 12.66 -6.59
N ALA A 99 13.38 12.18 -5.57
CA ALA A 99 12.19 12.79 -5.02
C ALA A 99 12.47 13.24 -3.58
N GLU A 100 11.98 14.42 -3.21
CA GLU A 100 12.13 14.98 -1.87
C GLU A 100 10.84 14.81 -1.08
N GLY A 101 10.93 14.17 0.07
CA GLY A 101 9.83 14.00 1.01
C GLY A 101 9.89 14.96 2.19
N LYS A 102 9.01 14.71 3.16
CA LYS A 102 9.00 15.39 4.46
C LYS A 102 9.01 14.33 5.56
N PHE A 103 9.48 14.70 6.74
CA PHE A 103 9.35 13.87 7.93
C PHE A 103 8.52 14.57 8.99
N ASN A 104 7.81 13.79 9.78
CA ASN A 104 7.04 14.24 10.94
C ASN A 104 7.30 13.30 12.13
N THR A 105 6.99 13.78 13.34
CA THR A 105 7.03 12.99 14.57
C THR A 105 5.74 13.20 15.35
N TYR A 106 5.28 12.22 16.10
CA TYR A 106 4.13 12.36 16.99
C TYR A 106 4.45 11.86 18.40
N ARG A 107 3.61 12.26 19.36
CA ARG A 107 3.65 11.79 20.74
C ARG A 107 2.29 11.22 21.12
N PHE A 108 2.30 10.13 21.87
CA PHE A 108 1.10 9.51 22.41
C PHE A 108 1.37 9.06 23.85
N TYR A 109 0.75 9.72 24.83
CA TYR A 109 1.07 9.55 26.25
C TYR A 109 2.58 9.74 26.53
N ASN A 110 3.26 8.74 27.07
CA ASN A 110 4.70 8.73 27.34
C ASN A 110 5.54 8.22 26.15
N TYR A 111 4.90 7.81 25.05
CA TYR A 111 5.57 7.34 23.85
C TYR A 111 5.85 8.50 22.89
N THR A 112 7.07 8.53 22.34
CA THR A 112 7.47 9.43 21.25
C THR A 112 7.85 8.57 20.06
N SER A 113 7.31 8.89 18.88
CA SER A 113 7.65 8.17 17.67
C SER A 113 9.08 8.46 17.23
N GLY A 114 9.65 7.57 16.41
CA GLY A 114 10.78 7.93 15.55
C GLY A 114 10.40 8.98 14.51
N TYR A 115 11.31 9.27 13.60
CA TYR A 115 11.10 10.22 12.51
C TYR A 115 10.43 9.51 11.34
N ILE A 116 9.20 9.89 11.04
CA ILE A 116 8.35 9.23 10.05
C ILE A 116 8.44 10.02 8.76
N HIS A 117 8.98 9.40 7.73
CA HIS A 117 9.19 9.99 6.42
C HIS A 117 8.07 9.62 5.48
N HIS A 118 7.66 10.58 4.65
CA HIS A 118 6.76 10.38 3.52
C HIS A 118 7.31 11.09 2.30
N CYS A 119 7.52 10.34 1.22
CA CYS A 119 8.00 10.86 -0.06
C CYS A 119 7.07 10.41 -1.18
N THR A 120 6.44 11.36 -1.87
CA THR A 120 5.60 11.06 -3.05
C THR A 120 6.44 11.13 -4.31
N ILE A 121 6.59 10.00 -4.99
CA ILE A 121 7.18 9.92 -6.32
C ILE A 121 6.04 10.08 -7.33
N ARG A 122 6.15 11.05 -8.24
CA ARG A 122 5.13 11.39 -9.23
C ARG A 122 5.64 11.15 -10.65
N ASN A 123 4.71 11.18 -11.61
CA ASN A 123 4.97 11.07 -13.04
C ASN A 123 5.74 9.78 -13.37
N LEU A 124 5.31 8.68 -12.77
CA LEU A 124 5.81 7.35 -13.07
C LEU A 124 5.20 6.86 -14.38
N GLU A 125 6.02 6.18 -15.18
CA GLU A 125 5.57 5.51 -16.39
C GLU A 125 4.77 4.26 -16.00
N VAL A 126 3.53 4.19 -16.46
CA VAL A 126 2.63 3.06 -16.19
C VAL A 126 2.63 2.16 -17.42
N ASN A 127 3.02 0.90 -17.24
CA ASN A 127 2.86 -0.13 -18.26
C ASN A 127 1.89 -1.19 -17.78
N PHE A 128 0.72 -1.24 -18.44
CA PHE A 128 -0.38 -2.21 -18.42
C PHE A 128 -0.95 -2.70 -17.07
N THR A 129 -0.15 -2.92 -16.03
CA THR A 129 -0.61 -3.46 -14.73
C THR A 129 0.38 -3.27 -13.57
N SER A 130 1.53 -2.63 -13.77
CA SER A 130 2.55 -2.53 -12.70
C SER A 130 3.36 -1.25 -12.76
N LEU A 131 3.46 -0.58 -11.62
CA LEU A 131 4.48 0.45 -11.37
C LEU A 131 5.80 -0.25 -11.07
N TYR A 132 6.86 0.05 -11.83
CA TYR A 132 8.15 -0.62 -11.68
C TYR A 132 9.20 0.33 -11.12
N ILE A 133 9.49 0.21 -9.82
CA ILE A 133 10.69 0.82 -9.21
C ILE A 133 11.66 -0.33 -8.95
N HIS A 134 12.74 -0.37 -9.74
CA HIS A 134 13.74 -1.44 -9.63
C HIS A 134 14.51 -1.36 -8.31
N SER A 135 14.74 -0.15 -7.81
CA SER A 135 15.50 0.07 -6.59
C SER A 135 15.24 1.45 -6.01
N LEU A 136 14.93 1.46 -4.72
CA LEU A 136 14.87 2.64 -3.86
C LEU A 136 16.20 2.74 -3.12
N SER A 137 16.80 3.93 -3.02
CA SER A 137 17.89 4.15 -2.08
C SER A 137 17.54 5.31 -1.17
N PHE A 138 17.49 5.02 0.13
CA PHE A 138 17.38 6.01 1.19
C PHE A 138 18.78 6.57 1.45
N THR A 139 18.91 7.89 1.46
CA THR A 139 20.19 8.52 1.80
C THR A 139 20.36 8.54 3.32
N VAL A 140 20.81 7.42 3.88
CA VAL A 140 21.39 7.40 5.23
C VAL A 140 22.85 7.06 5.03
N LEU A 141 23.75 8.03 5.15
CA LEU A 141 25.19 7.77 5.16
C LEU A 141 25.47 6.66 6.20
N PRO A 142 26.07 5.50 5.88
CA PRO A 142 26.57 4.95 4.60
C PRO A 142 25.76 3.77 3.99
N TYR A 143 24.50 3.52 4.38
CA TYR A 143 23.74 2.32 4.00
C TYR A 143 22.56 2.63 3.06
N ALA A 144 22.58 2.07 1.86
CA ALA A 144 21.43 2.08 0.94
C ALA A 144 20.61 0.80 1.16
N CYS A 145 19.41 0.92 1.75
CA CYS A 145 18.44 -0.18 1.75
C CYS A 145 17.77 -0.24 0.37
N MET A 146 18.12 -1.27 -0.42
CA MET A 146 17.59 -1.49 -1.76
C MET A 146 16.37 -2.41 -1.69
N ILE A 147 15.18 -1.86 -1.95
CA ILE A 147 13.99 -2.69 -2.21
C ILE A 147 13.98 -2.99 -3.70
N TYR A 148 14.24 -4.25 -4.06
CA TYR A 148 14.15 -4.73 -5.44
C TYR A 148 12.73 -5.18 -5.75
N GLY A 149 12.19 -4.76 -6.90
CA GLY A 149 10.94 -5.30 -7.45
C GLY A 149 9.67 -4.94 -6.67
N VAL A 150 9.39 -3.64 -6.51
CA VAL A 150 8.07 -3.19 -6.04
C VAL A 150 7.07 -3.30 -7.19
N CYS A 151 6.32 -4.40 -7.26
CA CYS A 151 5.16 -4.53 -8.14
C CYS A 151 3.90 -4.18 -7.33
N MET A 152 3.37 -2.97 -7.52
CA MET A 152 2.00 -2.66 -7.11
C MET A 152 1.06 -3.11 -8.22
N LEU A 153 0.33 -4.19 -7.95
CA LEU A 153 -0.86 -4.56 -8.70
C LEU A 153 -1.98 -3.60 -8.26
N CYS A 154 -2.43 -2.75 -9.17
CA CYS A 154 -3.69 -2.00 -9.02
C CYS A 154 -4.90 -2.91 -9.32
#